data_AF-F0TI02-F1
#
_entry.id   AF-F0TI02-F1
#
_cell.length_a   1.000
_cell.length_b   1.000
_cell.length_c   1.000
_cell.angle_alpha   90.00
_cell.angle_beta   90.00
_cell.angle_gamma   90.00
#
_symmetry.space_group_name_H-M   'P 1'
#
loop_
_entity.id
_entity.type
_entity.pdbx_description
1 polymer ?
#
loop_
_entity_poly.entity_id
_entity_poly.type
_entity_poly.pdbx_seq_one_letter_code
_entity_poly.pdbx_strand_id
1 'polypeptide(L)'
;MINALKKLIELGFNEKHLLFVLDSKYVLNAINQHWLQGWKKRGWKRSSGPLKNVPEWKELDRLLQSFPDSTFEWTKGHANNRGNEYVDHALNRYMDEHM
;
A
#
# COMPACT_ATOMS: atom_id res chain seq x y z
N MET A 1 2.28 -6.96 -1.67
CA MET A 1 1.75 -5.67 -2.14
C MET A 1 1.63 -5.59 -3.67
N ILE A 2 2.72 -5.42 -4.43
CA ILE A 2 2.67 -5.23 -5.91
C ILE A 2 1.82 -6.29 -6.62
N ASN A 3 2.04 -7.57 -6.32
CA ASN A 3 1.26 -8.65 -6.93
C ASN A 3 -0.22 -8.62 -6.53
N ALA A 4 -0.54 -8.19 -5.31
CA ALA A 4 -1.92 -8.03 -4.87
C ALA A 4 -2.62 -6.91 -5.64
N LEU A 5 -1.96 -5.75 -5.82
CA LEU A 5 -2.47 -4.65 -6.64
C LEU A 5 -2.71 -5.09 -8.09
N LYS A 6 -1.77 -5.81 -8.70
CA LYS A 6 -1.95 -6.37 -10.06
C LYS A 6 -3.16 -7.28 -10.13
N LYS A 7 -3.33 -8.18 -9.15
CA LYS A 7 -4.45 -9.10 -9.13
C LYS A 7 -5.78 -8.38 -8.95
N LEU A 8 -5.84 -7.35 -8.10
CA LEU A 8 -7.04 -6.54 -7.91
C LEU A 8 -7.44 -5.77 -9.17
N ILE A 9 -6.47 -5.27 -9.94
CA ILE A 9 -6.72 -4.66 -11.27
C ILE A 9 -7.27 -5.71 -12.24
N GLU A 10 -6.64 -6.89 -12.32
CA GLU A 10 -7.11 -7.99 -13.17
C GLU A 10 -8.55 -8.42 -12.85
N LEU A 11 -8.91 -8.38 -11.57
CA LEU A 11 -10.25 -8.70 -11.08
C LEU A 11 -11.24 -7.52 -11.15
N GLY A 12 -10.81 -6.33 -11.61
CA GLY A 12 -11.67 -5.15 -11.74
C GLY A 12 -12.08 -4.48 -10.42
N PHE A 13 -11.36 -4.71 -9.33
CA PHE A 13 -11.64 -4.09 -8.03
C PHE A 13 -11.00 -2.71 -7.84
N ASN A 14 -10.23 -2.23 -8.81
CA ASN A 14 -9.44 -1.00 -8.68
C ASN A 14 -10.28 0.29 -8.67
N GLU A 15 -11.56 0.22 -9.03
CA GLU A 15 -12.51 1.34 -8.88
C GLU A 15 -13.33 1.29 -7.58
N LYS A 16 -13.12 0.28 -6.73
CA LYS A 16 -13.78 0.18 -5.43
C LYS A 16 -13.00 0.94 -4.37
N HIS A 17 -13.71 1.35 -3.33
CA HIS A 17 -13.08 1.79 -2.09
C HIS A 17 -12.45 0.57 -1.40
N LEU A 18 -11.12 0.55 -1.33
CA LEU A 18 -10.36 -0.55 -0.72
C LEU A 18 -9.49 -0.03 0.41
N LEU A 19 -9.49 -0.77 1.52
CA LEU A 19 -8.57 -0.56 2.63
C LEU A 19 -7.37 -1.50 2.50
N PHE A 20 -6.18 -0.94 2.31
CA PHE A 20 -4.92 -1.67 2.31
C PHE A 20 -4.24 -1.57 3.66
N VAL A 21 -4.22 -2.68 4.41
CA VAL A 21 -3.51 -2.76 5.69
C VAL A 21 -2.09 -3.28 5.48
N LEU A 22 -1.09 -2.49 5.86
CA LEU A 22 0.33 -2.77 5.67
C LEU A 22 1.07 -2.88 7.00
N ASP A 23 1.93 -3.88 7.12
CA ASP A 23 2.80 -4.06 8.28
C ASP A 23 4.11 -3.25 8.20
N SER A 24 4.51 -2.86 6.99
CA SER A 24 5.69 -2.06 6.72
C SER A 24 5.41 -0.56 6.80
N LYS A 25 5.82 0.07 7.91
CA LYS A 25 5.83 1.54 8.06
C LYS A 25 6.60 2.23 6.93
N TYR A 26 7.65 1.60 6.42
CA TYR A 26 8.47 2.18 5.35
C TYR A 26 7.67 2.31 4.04
N VAL A 27 6.93 1.27 3.66
CA VAL A 27 6.06 1.30 2.48
C VAL A 27 4.89 2.25 2.70
N LEU A 28 4.24 2.16 3.86
CA LEU A 28 3.11 3.02 4.19
C LEU A 28 3.48 4.50 4.18
N ASN A 29 4.60 4.88 4.81
CA ASN A 29 5.05 6.27 4.81
C ASN A 29 5.42 6.73 3.40
N ALA A 30 5.99 5.86 2.56
CA ALA A 30 6.29 6.24 1.19
C ALA A 30 5.03 6.64 0.39
N ILE A 31 3.92 5.94 0.64
CA ILE A 31 2.60 6.20 0.05
C ILE A 31 1.97 7.45 0.69
N ASN A 32 1.74 7.42 2.01
CA ASN A 32 0.95 8.43 2.72
C ASN A 32 1.68 9.77 2.88
N GLN A 33 3.02 9.79 2.93
CA GLN A 33 3.81 11.02 3.09
C GLN A 33 4.36 11.55 1.76
N HIS A 34 3.83 11.07 0.62
CA HIS A 34 4.20 11.52 -0.73
C HIS A 34 5.69 11.38 -1.07
N TRP A 35 6.42 10.43 -0.47
CA TRP A 35 7.83 10.23 -0.79
C TRP A 35 8.03 9.75 -2.23
N LEU A 36 7.09 8.95 -2.77
CA LEU A 36 7.11 8.52 -4.17
C LEU A 36 7.21 9.71 -5.12
N GLN A 37 6.41 10.76 -4.90
CA GLN A 37 6.44 11.97 -5.71
C GLN A 37 7.78 12.71 -5.58
N GLY A 38 8.31 12.79 -4.36
CA GLY A 38 9.64 13.38 -4.11
C GLY A 38 10.78 12.59 -4.77
N TRP A 39 10.73 11.26 -4.76
CA TRP A 39 11.71 10.41 -5.43
C TRP A 39 11.60 10.53 -6.94
N LYS A 40 10.38 10.50 -7.49
CA LYS A 40 10.11 10.67 -8.93
C LYS A 40 10.68 11.99 -9.47
N LYS A 41 10.43 13.11 -8.77
CA LYS A 41 10.99 14.43 -9.11
C LYS A 41 12.53 14.46 -9.10
N ARG A 42 13.16 13.64 -8.26
CA ARG A 42 14.63 13.53 -8.14
C ARG A 42 15.24 12.40 -8.98
N GLY A 43 14.50 11.86 -9.96
CA GLY A 43 14.99 10.76 -10.79
C GLY A 43 15.18 9.45 -10.02
N TRP A 44 14.28 9.17 -9.08
CA TRP A 44 14.29 8.00 -8.19
C TRP A 44 15.50 7.93 -7.25
N LYS A 45 15.82 9.07 -6.63
CA LYS A 45 16.89 9.21 -5.64
C LYS A 45 16.37 9.76 -4.31
N ARG A 46 17.01 9.34 -3.21
CA ARG A 46 16.77 9.89 -1.86
C ARG A 46 17.79 11.00 -1.58
N SER A 47 17.46 11.89 -0.66
CA SER A 47 18.39 12.93 -0.17
C SER A 47 19.62 12.31 0.51
N SER A 48 19.45 11.16 1.16
CA SER A 48 20.51 10.43 1.87
C SER A 48 21.31 9.46 0.99
N GLY A 49 21.12 9.47 -0.33
CA GLY A 49 21.88 8.63 -1.27
C GLY A 49 21.00 7.71 -2.13
N PRO A 50 21.55 6.59 -2.65
CA PRO A 50 20.82 5.74 -3.58
C PRO A 50 19.55 5.15 -2.97
N LEU A 51 18.46 5.21 -3.75
CA LEU A 51 17.23 4.51 -3.42
C LEU A 51 17.42 3.02 -3.76
N LYS A 52 17.11 2.14 -2.82
CA LYS A 52 17.08 0.69 -3.08
C LYS A 52 15.75 0.32 -3.71
N ASN A 53 15.72 -0.75 -4.50
CA ASN A 53 14.50 -1.32 -5.10
C ASN A 53 13.74 -0.31 -5.99
N VAL A 54 14.50 0.47 -6.77
CA VAL A 54 13.94 1.48 -7.68
C VAL A 54 12.93 0.89 -8.67
N PRO A 55 13.17 -0.28 -9.30
CA PRO A 55 12.19 -0.89 -10.20
C PRO A 55 10.84 -1.16 -9.51
N GLU A 56 10.87 -1.68 -8.29
CA GLU A 56 9.67 -1.99 -7.50
C GLU A 56 8.93 -0.72 -7.09
N TRP A 57 9.65 0.34 -6.73
CA TRP A 57 9.03 1.63 -6.42
C TRP A 57 8.36 2.29 -7.62
N LYS A 58 8.99 2.20 -8.79
CA LYS A 58 8.40 2.67 -10.06
C LYS A 58 7.12 1.93 -10.38
N GLU A 59 7.15 0.61 -10.23
CA GLU A 59 5.98 -0.23 -10.49
C GLU A 59 4.87 0.02 -9.47
N LEU A 60 5.21 0.19 -8.19
CA LEU A 60 4.25 0.54 -7.16
C LEU A 60 3.59 1.90 -7.44
N ASP A 61 4.36 2.95 -7.77
CA ASP A 61 3.83 4.27 -8.13
C ASP A 61 2.88 4.21 -9.33
N ARG A 62 3.18 3.36 -10.32
CA ARG A 62 2.30 3.13 -11.47
C ARG A 62 1.00 2.44 -11.07
N LEU A 63 1.08 1.38 -10.27
CA LEU A 63 -0.09 0.61 -9.87
C LEU A 63 -1.02 1.41 -8.94
N LEU A 64 -0.47 2.19 -8.01
CA LEU A 64 -1.26 3.00 -7.08
C LEU A 64 -2.15 4.03 -7.80
N GLN A 65 -1.75 4.51 -8.99
CA GLN A 65 -2.59 5.40 -9.80
C GLN A 65 -3.88 4.75 -10.29
N SER A 66 -3.94 3.42 -10.32
CA SER A 66 -5.16 2.68 -10.68
C SER A 66 -6.17 2.56 -9.54
N PHE A 67 -5.82 3.00 -8.32
CA PHE A 67 -6.64 2.89 -7.10
C PHE A 67 -6.94 4.29 -6.51
N PRO A 68 -7.73 5.14 -7.21
CA PRO A 68 -7.91 6.53 -6.84
C PRO A 68 -8.69 6.74 -5.53
N ASP A 69 -9.54 5.77 -5.14
CA ASP A 69 -10.41 5.83 -3.96
C ASP A 69 -9.98 4.85 -2.85
N SER A 70 -8.71 4.47 -2.81
CA SER A 70 -8.21 3.50 -1.82
C SER A 70 -7.47 4.16 -0.65
N THR A 71 -7.61 3.57 0.54
CA THR A 71 -6.97 4.01 1.78
C THR A 71 -5.87 3.03 2.21
N PHE A 72 -4.86 3.54 2.93
CA PHE A 72 -3.72 2.75 3.38
C PHE A 72 -3.49 2.97 4.87
N GLU A 73 -3.52 1.88 5.64
CA GLU A 73 -3.37 1.88 7.08
C GLU A 73 -2.19 1.03 7.56
N TRP A 74 -1.69 1.37 8.74
CA TRP A 74 -0.63 0.63 9.39
C TRP A 74 -1.20 -0.45 10.33
N THR A 75 -0.61 -1.64 10.30
CA THR A 75 -0.73 -2.63 11.37
C THR A 75 0.64 -3.04 11.90
N LYS A 76 0.70 -3.52 13.14
CA LYS A 76 1.97 -3.92 13.76
C LYS A 76 2.42 -5.28 13.24
N GLY A 77 3.49 -5.30 12.46
CA GLY A 77 4.15 -6.53 11.97
C GLY A 77 4.96 -7.27 13.03
N HIS A 78 4.60 -8.56 13.24
CA HIS A 78 5.25 -9.66 13.96
C HIS A 78 5.28 -9.68 15.51
N ALA A 79 4.45 -10.56 16.10
CA ALA A 79 4.85 -11.89 16.60
C ALA A 79 3.59 -12.77 16.80
N ASN A 80 3.53 -13.92 16.10
CA ASN A 80 2.49 -14.97 16.17
C ASN A 80 1.06 -14.57 15.76
N ASN A 81 0.64 -14.91 14.53
CA ASN A 81 -0.75 -15.03 14.03
C ASN A 81 -1.75 -13.85 14.17
N ARG A 82 -1.51 -12.87 15.04
CA ARG A 82 -2.42 -11.77 15.39
C ARG A 82 -2.54 -10.70 14.32
N GLY A 83 -1.54 -10.55 13.45
CA GLY A 83 -1.60 -9.60 12.35
C GLY A 83 -2.71 -9.98 11.35
N ASN A 84 -2.82 -11.26 11.02
CA ASN A 84 -3.90 -11.79 10.20
C ASN A 84 -5.26 -11.65 10.92
N GLU A 85 -5.34 -12.02 12.20
CA GLU A 85 -6.57 -11.86 12.98
C GLU A 85 -7.02 -10.40 13.09
N TYR A 86 -6.10 -9.44 13.19
CA TYR A 86 -6.43 -8.02 13.17
C TYR A 86 -6.90 -7.56 11.79
N VAL A 87 -6.26 -8.01 10.71
CA VAL A 87 -6.67 -7.70 9.34
C VAL A 87 -8.07 -8.28 9.09
N ASP A 88 -8.31 -9.53 9.48
CA ASP A 88 -9.63 -10.17 9.41
C ASP A 88 -10.65 -9.43 10.28
N HIS A 89 -10.32 -9.05 11.52
CA HIS A 89 -11.22 -8.29 12.38
C HIS A 89 -11.50 -6.89 11.83
N ALA A 90 -10.50 -6.19 11.28
CA ALA A 90 -10.67 -4.86 10.71
C ALA A 90 -11.52 -4.93 9.43
N LEU A 91 -11.27 -5.94 8.59
CA LEU A 91 -12.11 -6.24 7.41
C LEU A 91 -13.55 -6.55 7.82
N ASN A 92 -13.77 -7.43 8.80
CA ASN A 92 -15.11 -7.77 9.27
C ASN A 92 -15.84 -6.55 9.82
N ARG A 93 -15.18 -5.73 10.66
CA ARG A 93 -15.79 -4.50 11.18
C ARG A 93 -16.16 -3.51 10.06
N TYR A 94 -15.27 -3.32 9.09
CA TYR A 94 -15.52 -2.43 7.96
C TYR A 94 -16.73 -2.90 7.13
N MET A 95 -16.83 -4.20 6.88
CA MET A 95 -17.96 -4.81 6.18
C MET A 95 -19.27 -4.69 6.97
N ASP A 96 -19.24 -4.84 8.30
CA ASP A 96 -20.42 -4.67 9.16
C ASP A 96 -20.92 -3.22 9.23
N GLU A 97 -20.02 -2.24 9.16
CA GLU A 97 -20.36 -0.81 9.21
C GLU A 97 -20.90 -0.26 7.86
N HIS A 98 -20.67 -0.98 6.76
CA HIS A 98 -21.01 -0.53 5.40
C HIS A 98 -21.93 -1.52 4.63
N MET A 99 -22.57 -2.46 5.35
CA MET A 99 -23.70 -3.26 4.87
C MET A 99 -25.03 -2.51 5.04
#